data_AF-A0A096LWX8-F1
#
_entry.id   AF-A0A096LWX8-F1
#
_cell.length_a   1.000
_cell.length_b   1.000
_cell.length_c   1.000
_cell.angle_alpha   90.00
_cell.angle_beta   90.00
_cell.angle_gamma   90.00
#
_symmetry.space_group_name_H-M   'P 1'
#
loop_
_entity.id
_entity.type
_entity.pdbx_description
1 polymer ?
#
loop_
_entity_poly.entity_id
_entity_poly.type
_entity_poly.pdbx_seq_one_letter_code
_entity_poly.pdbx_strand_id
1 'polypeptide(L)'
;MSRPLVAGFSFENCRRNVFLEGEVNNLGCSLPAARKTGTTICGVVFKDGVVLGADTRATEGMVVADKNCSKIHYISPNIYCCGAGTAADTEMTTQIISSNLELHSLSTGRLPRVATANRMLKADLFLNDRLIVYAFKPGPITL
;
A
#
# COMPACT_ATOMS: atom_id res chain seq x y z
N MET A 1 25.99 0.89 -14.34
CA MET A 1 25.83 -0.50 -13.84
C MET A 1 24.34 -0.81 -13.80
N SER A 2 23.88 -1.68 -14.71
CA SER A 2 22.47 -2.08 -14.81
C SER A 2 22.08 -2.98 -13.66
N ARG A 3 21.16 -2.52 -12.81
CA ARG A 3 20.56 -3.31 -11.74
C ARG A 3 19.90 -4.55 -12.35
N PRO A 4 20.14 -5.77 -11.85
CA PRO A 4 19.49 -6.95 -12.40
C PRO A 4 17.98 -6.84 -12.18
N LEU A 5 17.20 -7.33 -13.15
CA LEU A 5 15.77 -7.58 -13.04
C LEU A 5 15.55 -8.71 -12.02
N VAL A 6 15.73 -8.44 -10.73
CA VAL A 6 15.46 -9.42 -9.68
C VAL A 6 13.96 -9.47 -9.48
N ALA A 7 13.35 -10.55 -9.98
CA ALA A 7 11.93 -10.81 -9.88
C ALA A 7 11.49 -11.00 -8.41
N GLY A 8 10.44 -10.26 -8.05
CA GLY A 8 9.36 -10.70 -7.17
C GLY A 8 9.59 -10.64 -5.65
N PHE A 9 10.62 -11.33 -5.13
CA PHE A 9 10.71 -11.60 -3.70
C PHE A 9 12.12 -11.38 -3.13
N SER A 10 12.27 -10.41 -2.23
CA SER A 10 13.47 -10.20 -1.42
C SER A 10 13.27 -10.78 -0.02
N PHE A 11 14.10 -11.77 0.32
CA PHE A 11 14.11 -12.42 1.64
C PHE A 11 15.31 -11.97 2.49
N GLU A 12 16.02 -10.92 2.09
CA GLU A 12 17.19 -10.40 2.84
C GLU A 12 16.82 -10.07 4.29
N ASN A 13 15.61 -9.55 4.50
CA ASN A 13 15.09 -9.23 5.82
C ASN A 13 14.77 -10.45 6.68
N CYS A 14 14.55 -11.64 6.10
CA CYS A 14 14.27 -12.85 6.87
C CYS A 14 15.48 -13.26 7.71
N ARG A 15 16.69 -13.24 7.13
CA ARG A 15 17.93 -13.55 7.87
C ARG A 15 18.18 -12.56 9.01
N ARG A 16 17.96 -11.27 8.75
CA ARG A 16 18.05 -10.21 9.78
C ARG A 16 17.06 -10.46 10.92
N ASN A 17 15.80 -10.79 10.60
CA ASN A 17 14.76 -11.03 11.60
C ASN A 17 15.11 -12.23 12.50
N VAL A 18 15.61 -13.34 11.92
CA VAL A 18 16.05 -14.52 12.68
C VAL A 18 17.19 -14.19 13.65
N PHE A 19 18.18 -13.41 13.19
CA PHE A 19 19.28 -12.97 14.05
C PHE A 19 18.78 -12.09 15.21
N LEU A 20 17.93 -11.10 14.92
CA LEU A 20 17.36 -10.21 15.93
C LEU A 20 16.50 -10.98 16.94
N GLU A 21 15.75 -11.99 16.50
CA GLU A 21 14.96 -12.84 17.39
C GLU A 21 15.83 -13.60 18.38
N GLY A 22 16.97 -14.14 17.94
CA GLY A 22 17.96 -14.78 18.82
C GLY A 22 18.53 -13.85 19.89
N GLU A 23 18.95 -12.65 19.50
CA GLU A 23 19.52 -11.66 20.42
C GLU A 23 18.49 -11.11 21.41
N VAL A 24 17.27 -10.85 20.96
CA VAL A 24 16.18 -10.33 21.80
C VAL A 24 15.72 -11.37 22.82
N ASN A 25 15.70 -12.66 22.45
CA ASN A 25 15.45 -13.76 23.39
C ASN A 25 16.57 -13.90 24.43
N ASN A 26 17.84 -13.70 24.07
CA ASN A 26 18.96 -13.69 25.02
C ASN A 26 18.86 -12.56 26.06
N LEU A 27 18.21 -11.45 25.70
CA LEU A 27 17.93 -10.30 26.57
C LEU A 27 16.64 -10.47 27.40
N GLY A 28 15.95 -11.61 27.31
CA GLY A 28 14.68 -11.86 28.02
C GLY A 28 13.51 -11.02 27.52
N CYS A 29 13.63 -10.40 26.35
CA CYS A 29 12.63 -9.57 25.72
C CYS A 29 11.92 -10.35 24.59
N SER A 30 10.74 -9.93 24.17
CA SER A 30 10.06 -10.49 22.99
C SER A 30 9.95 -9.45 21.88
N LEU A 31 10.10 -9.88 20.62
CA LEU A 31 9.86 -9.00 19.48
C LEU A 31 8.38 -8.61 19.40
N PRO A 32 8.04 -7.39 18.96
CA PRO A 32 6.66 -7.02 18.68
C PRO A 32 6.02 -8.00 17.69
N ALA A 33 4.84 -8.52 18.03
CA ALA A 33 4.13 -9.42 17.15
C ALA A 33 3.81 -8.71 15.81
N ALA A 34 4.12 -9.36 14.69
CA ALA A 34 3.76 -8.85 13.38
C ALA A 34 2.23 -8.71 13.27
N ARG A 35 1.75 -7.50 12.96
CA ARG A 35 0.32 -7.24 12.78
C ARG A 35 -0.17 -7.94 11.52
N LYS A 36 -0.88 -9.06 11.68
CA LYS A 36 -1.59 -9.73 10.59
C LYS A 36 -2.90 -8.98 10.32
N THR A 37 -3.01 -8.39 9.14
CA THR A 37 -4.20 -7.64 8.71
C THR A 37 -5.22 -8.51 7.98
N GLY A 38 -4.91 -9.80 7.77
CA GLY A 38 -5.77 -10.74 7.02
C GLY A 38 -5.93 -10.40 5.53
N THR A 39 -5.26 -9.34 5.06
CA THR A 39 -5.38 -8.76 3.73
C THR A 39 -4.14 -9.09 2.91
N THR A 40 -4.33 -9.53 1.66
CA THR A 40 -3.25 -9.73 0.70
C THR A 40 -3.48 -8.84 -0.52
N ILE A 41 -2.56 -7.91 -0.74
CA ILE A 41 -2.52 -7.03 -1.90
C ILE A 41 -1.23 -7.27 -2.70
N CYS A 42 -1.30 -7.18 -4.02
CA CYS A 42 -0.16 -7.30 -4.91
C CYS A 42 -0.24 -6.28 -6.05
N GLY A 43 0.93 -5.88 -6.55
CA GLY A 43 1.06 -4.98 -7.67
C GLY A 43 2.22 -5.40 -8.56
N VAL A 44 2.00 -5.44 -9.88
CA VAL A 44 3.05 -5.76 -10.86
C VAL A 44 3.13 -4.65 -11.90
N VAL A 45 4.35 -4.20 -12.16
CA VAL A 45 4.66 -3.25 -13.23
C VAL A 45 5.01 -4.05 -14.50
N PHE A 46 4.40 -3.67 -15.62
CA PHE A 46 4.74 -4.18 -16.95
C PHE A 46 5.04 -3.01 -17.91
N LYS A 47 5.44 -3.31 -19.14
CA LYS A 47 5.94 -2.32 -20.11
C LYS A 47 5.04 -1.08 -20.24
N ASP A 48 3.73 -1.29 -20.33
CA ASP A 48 2.75 -0.25 -20.65
C ASP A 48 1.78 0.05 -19.51
N GLY A 49 2.12 -0.37 -18.28
CA GLY A 49 1.27 -0.09 -17.13
C GLY A 49 1.51 -0.98 -15.93
N VAL A 50 0.43 -1.18 -15.19
CA VAL A 50 0.43 -1.72 -13.84
C VAL A 50 -0.80 -2.61 -13.65
N VAL A 51 -0.63 -3.73 -12.95
CA VAL A 51 -1.72 -4.62 -12.53
C VAL A 51 -1.78 -4.60 -11.02
N LEU A 52 -2.97 -4.37 -10.47
CA LEU A 52 -3.25 -4.44 -9.04
C LEU A 52 -4.15 -5.65 -8.76
N GLY A 53 -3.82 -6.40 -7.72
CA GLY A 53 -4.62 -7.51 -7.23
C GLY A 53 -4.82 -7.42 -5.73
N ALA A 54 -6.02 -7.75 -5.27
CA ALA A 54 -6.33 -7.84 -3.85
C ALA A 54 -7.33 -8.97 -3.60
N ASP A 55 -7.25 -9.59 -2.44
CA ASP A 55 -8.28 -10.51 -1.97
C ASP A 55 -9.54 -9.75 -1.54
N THR A 56 -10.71 -10.41 -1.54
CA THR A 56 -12.01 -9.76 -1.20
C THR A 56 -12.49 -10.06 0.23
N ARG A 57 -11.74 -10.86 0.98
CA ARG A 57 -12.13 -11.26 2.34
C ARG A 57 -11.73 -10.20 3.36
N ALA A 58 -12.67 -9.79 4.22
CA ALA A 58 -12.39 -9.02 5.41
C ALA A 58 -12.75 -9.85 6.66
N THR A 59 -11.89 -9.82 7.66
CA THR A 59 -12.06 -10.58 8.91
C THR A 59 -12.04 -9.66 10.11
N GLU A 60 -12.94 -9.90 11.06
CA GLU A 60 -12.88 -9.33 12.40
C GLU A 60 -12.42 -10.44 13.37
N GLY A 61 -11.14 -10.41 13.72
CA GLY A 61 -10.51 -11.52 14.44
C GLY A 61 -10.51 -12.80 13.60
N MET A 62 -11.19 -13.84 14.09
CA MET A 62 -11.27 -15.15 13.43
C MET A 62 -12.52 -15.31 12.55
N VAL A 63 -13.42 -14.31 12.52
CA VAL A 63 -14.69 -14.38 11.81
C VAL A 63 -14.59 -13.59 10.50
N VAL A 64 -15.12 -14.15 9.40
CA VAL A 64 -15.25 -13.42 8.14
C VAL A 64 -16.42 -12.46 8.26
N ALA A 65 -16.11 -11.16 8.34
CA ALA A 65 -17.09 -10.08 8.45
C ALA A 65 -17.68 -9.74 7.08
N ASP A 66 -16.85 -9.74 6.03
CA ASP A 66 -17.27 -9.52 4.65
C ASP A 66 -16.50 -10.43 3.69
N LYS A 67 -17.21 -11.00 2.72
CA LYS A 67 -16.62 -11.86 1.67
C LYS A 67 -16.28 -11.08 0.40
N ASN A 68 -16.85 -9.88 0.24
CA ASN A 68 -16.80 -9.06 -0.97
C ASN A 68 -16.32 -7.63 -0.68
N CYS A 69 -15.39 -7.47 0.26
CA CYS A 69 -14.80 -6.17 0.59
C CYS A 69 -13.88 -5.70 -0.55
N SER A 70 -14.10 -4.48 -1.06
CA SER A 70 -13.23 -3.87 -2.05
C SER A 70 -12.03 -3.22 -1.38
N LYS A 71 -10.83 -3.71 -1.70
CA LYS A 71 -9.56 -3.15 -1.21
C LYS A 71 -8.83 -2.30 -2.23
N ILE A 72 -9.40 -2.18 -3.43
CA ILE A 72 -8.88 -1.37 -4.53
C ILE A 72 -9.76 -0.12 -4.61
N HIS A 73 -9.18 1.03 -4.26
CA HIS A 73 -9.87 2.31 -4.19
C HIS A 73 -9.43 3.21 -5.34
N TYR A 74 -10.41 3.91 -5.91
CA TYR A 74 -10.19 4.95 -6.91
C TYR A 74 -9.56 6.18 -6.26
N ILE A 75 -8.61 6.82 -6.96
CA ILE A 75 -7.98 8.09 -6.53
C ILE A 75 -8.10 9.16 -7.62
N SER A 76 -7.85 8.80 -8.87
CA SER A 76 -8.04 9.68 -10.03
C SER A 76 -8.20 8.82 -11.29
N PRO A 77 -8.57 9.39 -12.46
CA PRO A 77 -8.78 8.62 -13.68
C PRO A 77 -7.59 7.74 -14.10
N ASN A 78 -6.39 8.15 -13.67
CA ASN A 78 -5.12 7.50 -13.95
C ASN A 78 -4.41 7.01 -12.67
N ILE A 79 -5.10 6.90 -11.53
CA ILE A 79 -4.50 6.43 -10.28
C ILE A 79 -5.51 5.59 -9.49
N TYR A 80 -5.11 4.35 -9.20
CA TYR A 80 -5.77 3.48 -8.22
C TYR A 80 -4.84 3.19 -7.06
N CYS A 81 -5.43 2.84 -5.92
CA CYS A 81 -4.66 2.41 -4.77
C CYS A 81 -5.23 1.21 -4.04
N CYS A 82 -4.35 0.47 -3.37
CA CYS A 82 -4.73 -0.67 -2.55
C CYS A 82 -4.48 -0.36 -1.07
N GLY A 83 -5.49 -0.60 -0.23
CA GLY A 83 -5.40 -0.43 1.22
C GLY A 83 -5.19 -1.77 1.94
N ALA A 84 -4.43 -1.75 3.03
CA ALA A 84 -4.36 -2.84 3.99
C ALA A 84 -4.37 -2.27 5.41
N GLY A 85 -4.92 -3.02 6.38
CA GLY A 85 -5.04 -2.57 7.76
C GLY A 85 -6.51 -2.41 8.16
N THR A 86 -6.80 -1.42 8.99
CA THR A 86 -8.18 -1.10 9.38
C THR A 86 -8.95 -0.58 8.16
N ALA A 87 -10.05 -1.24 7.79
CA ALA A 87 -10.82 -0.88 6.58
C ALA A 87 -11.29 0.59 6.60
N ALA A 88 -11.85 1.05 7.72
CA ALA A 88 -12.31 2.42 7.89
C ALA A 88 -11.19 3.45 7.70
N ASP A 89 -9.98 3.13 8.14
CA ASP A 89 -8.84 4.03 7.99
C ASP A 89 -8.42 4.16 6.53
N THR A 90 -8.41 3.04 5.80
CA THR A 90 -8.06 3.03 4.37
C THR A 90 -9.10 3.76 3.53
N GLU A 91 -10.40 3.61 3.83
CA GLU A 91 -11.46 4.31 3.10
C GLU A 91 -11.41 5.82 3.32
N MET A 92 -11.29 6.26 4.57
CA MET A 92 -11.24 7.69 4.89
C MET A 92 -10.03 8.37 4.27
N THR A 93 -8.83 7.78 4.44
CA THR A 93 -7.60 8.35 3.86
C THR A 93 -7.68 8.41 2.34
N THR A 94 -8.18 7.36 1.68
CA THR A 94 -8.28 7.37 0.21
C THR A 94 -9.29 8.39 -0.32
N GLN A 95 -10.43 8.57 0.36
CA GLN A 95 -11.42 9.59 0.00
C GLN A 95 -10.88 11.02 0.15
N ILE A 96 -10.17 11.32 1.24
CA ILE A 96 -9.54 12.62 1.47
C ILE A 96 -8.52 12.91 0.37
N ILE A 97 -7.65 11.94 0.06
CA ILE A 97 -6.60 12.10 -0.94
C ILE A 97 -7.18 12.23 -2.35
N SER A 98 -8.19 11.43 -2.69
CA SER A 98 -8.92 11.54 -3.96
C SER A 98 -9.51 12.94 -4.13
N SER A 99 -10.18 13.45 -3.10
CA SER A 99 -10.80 14.79 -3.14
C SER A 99 -9.76 15.90 -3.31
N ASN A 100 -8.65 15.83 -2.57
CA ASN A 100 -7.57 16.79 -2.68
C ASN A 100 -6.89 16.76 -4.06
N LEU A 101 -6.73 15.56 -4.65
CA LEU A 101 -6.17 15.40 -6.00
C LEU A 101 -7.11 15.91 -7.07
N GLU A 102 -8.42 15.69 -6.91
CA GLU A 102 -9.43 16.23 -7.81
C GLU A 102 -9.38 17.76 -7.82
N LEU A 103 -9.40 18.40 -6.64
CA LEU A 103 -9.23 19.85 -6.50
C LEU A 103 -7.93 20.34 -7.12
N HIS A 104 -6.81 19.63 -6.90
CA HIS A 104 -5.54 19.96 -7.51
C HIS A 104 -5.58 19.85 -9.05
N SER A 105 -6.25 18.82 -9.58
CA SER A 105 -6.40 18.62 -11.03
C SER A 105 -7.25 19.70 -11.69
N LEU A 106 -8.35 20.11 -11.02
CA LEU A 106 -9.22 21.20 -11.47
C LEU A 106 -8.48 22.55 -11.45
N SER A 107 -7.71 22.81 -10.39
CA SER A 107 -6.92 24.04 -10.27
C SER A 107 -5.79 24.13 -11.30
N THR A 108 -5.13 23.01 -11.60
CA THR A 108 -3.99 22.98 -12.52
C THR A 108 -4.37 22.73 -13.98
N GLY A 109 -5.60 22.26 -14.24
CA GLY A 109 -6.05 21.83 -15.56
C GLY A 109 -5.28 20.62 -16.12
N ARG A 110 -4.64 19.82 -15.26
CA ARG A 110 -3.76 18.71 -15.66
C ARG A 110 -4.09 17.44 -14.89
N LEU A 111 -3.85 16.29 -15.52
CA LEU A 111 -3.95 15.00 -14.85
C LEU A 111 -2.93 14.90 -13.71
N PRO A 112 -3.35 14.43 -12.52
CA PRO A 112 -2.46 14.30 -11.38
C PRO A 112 -1.38 13.25 -11.62
N ARG A 113 -0.19 13.52 -11.05
CA ARG A 113 0.95 12.59 -11.06
C ARG A 113 0.88 11.65 -9.85
N VAL A 114 1.30 10.40 -10.04
CA VAL A 114 1.44 9.43 -8.92
C VAL A 114 2.34 9.97 -7.81
N ALA A 115 3.41 10.69 -8.15
CA ALA A 115 4.30 11.32 -7.17
C ALA A 115 3.56 12.34 -6.28
N THR A 116 2.58 13.07 -6.82
CA THR A 116 1.76 14.00 -6.04
C THR A 116 0.89 13.24 -5.05
N ALA A 117 0.19 12.19 -5.51
CA ALA A 117 -0.62 11.33 -4.66
C ALA A 117 0.22 10.69 -3.54
N ASN A 118 1.39 10.13 -3.87
CA ASN A 118 2.30 9.51 -2.91
C ASN A 118 2.80 10.52 -1.86
N ARG A 119 3.07 11.76 -2.24
CA ARG A 119 3.50 12.80 -1.31
C ARG A 119 2.38 13.21 -0.34
N MET A 120 1.15 13.34 -0.83
CA MET A 120 -0.01 13.64 0.01
C MET A 120 -0.29 12.48 0.98
N LEU A 121 -0.26 11.24 0.49
CA LEU A 121 -0.41 10.03 1.31
C LEU A 121 0.67 9.94 2.38
N LYS A 122 1.94 10.09 2.03
CA LYS A 122 3.04 10.02 3.00
C LYS A 122 2.87 11.06 4.12
N ALA A 123 2.45 12.28 3.77
CA ALA A 123 2.22 13.34 4.74
C ALA A 123 1.06 13.01 5.68
N ASP A 124 -0.07 12.54 5.13
CA ASP A 124 -1.26 12.15 5.91
C ASP A 124 -0.97 10.95 6.84
N LEU A 125 -0.32 9.91 6.31
CA LEU A 125 -0.01 8.69 7.06
C LEU A 125 1.01 8.94 8.18
N PHE A 126 2.01 9.80 7.95
CA PHE A 126 3.01 10.14 8.98
C PHE A 126 2.39 10.87 10.17
N LEU A 127 1.34 11.66 9.94
CA LEU A 127 0.65 12.38 11.01
C LEU A 127 -0.33 11.49 11.78
N ASN A 128 -0.77 10.38 11.19
CA ASN A 128 -1.89 9.58 11.69
C ASN A 128 -1.56 8.09 11.96
N ASP A 129 -0.30 7.64 11.82
CA ASP A 129 0.15 6.25 12.01
C ASP A 129 -0.68 5.17 11.26
N ARG A 130 -1.12 5.49 10.03
CA ARG A 130 -1.98 4.62 9.19
C ARG A 130 -1.16 3.79 8.19
N LEU A 131 -1.68 2.63 7.77
CA LEU A 131 -0.96 1.66 6.94
C LEU A 131 -1.20 1.86 5.42
N ILE A 132 -0.10 1.67 4.68
CA ILE A 132 0.16 1.46 3.25
C ILE A 132 -0.99 1.69 2.26
N VAL A 133 -0.75 2.64 1.36
CA VAL A 133 -1.53 2.91 0.15
C VAL A 133 -0.57 2.99 -1.05
N TYR A 134 -0.69 2.09 -2.03
CA TYR A 134 0.13 2.14 -3.24
C TYR A 134 -0.62 2.75 -4.41
N ALA A 135 -0.21 3.95 -4.86
CA ALA A 135 -0.79 4.60 -6.02
C ALA A 135 -0.10 4.14 -7.32
N PHE A 136 -0.87 3.71 -8.32
CA PHE A 136 -0.33 3.23 -9.60
C PHE A 136 -0.96 3.92 -10.81
N LYS A 137 -0.14 4.22 -11.83
CA LYS A 137 -0.57 4.82 -13.10
C LYS A 137 -0.92 3.74 -14.13
N PRO A 138 -2.15 3.67 -14.66
CA PRO A 138 -2.43 2.97 -15.90
C PRO A 138 -1.77 3.71 -17.07
N GLY A 139 -0.96 3.01 -17.88
CA GLY A 139 -0.31 3.56 -19.08
C GLY A 139 1.22 3.53 -19.01
N PRO A 140 1.91 3.88 -20.12
CA PRO A 140 3.37 3.79 -20.21
C PRO A 140 4.03 4.56 -19.07
N ILE A 141 4.86 3.83 -18.32
CA ILE A 141 5.63 4.36 -17.21
C ILE A 141 6.80 5.10 -17.82
N THR A 142 6.64 6.41 -17.97
CA THR A 142 7.78 7.31 -18.09
C THR A 142 8.35 7.45 -16.69
N LEU A 143 9.48 6.77 -16.45
CA LEU A 143 10.31 6.94 -15.24
C LEU A 143 10.78 8.38 -15.10
#